data_AF-A0A349WWP4-F1
#
_entry.id   AF-A0A349WWP4-F1
#
_cell.length_a   1.000
_cell.length_b   1.000
_cell.length_c   1.000
_cell.angle_alpha   90.00
_cell.angle_beta   90.00
_cell.angle_gamma   90.00
#
_symmetry.space_group_name_H-M   'P 1'
#
loop_
_entity.id
_entity.type
_entity.pdbx_description
1 polymer ?
#
loop_
_entity_poly.entity_id
_entity_poly.type
_entity_poly.pdbx_seq_one_letter_code
_entity_poly.pdbx_strand_id
1 'polypeptide(L)'
;MDQKLSDENYKTIEAFALSKMSDLKSVSHNDYHVIRVRDNAFKIAKLLGVEERIDKNLLATICMLHDFTYSVRKPNIYTYIFEGRIERRMIRSLLKRFDIPDETKEIIIDAVFRHAHSFPFKKLNKKHGLYTKILQDADTLDFFDVSRVNYFLTNQNKSFFKSLRKAMANALLRYGKNNLGLFLNYPVLAKTFFENPSMKQKDRFHYYEYGINNSETLLFLPGYADSGLMYQKLGRSLSKDYRVLALDFPMIHDPEKIYDLTSLTNFVDDFVKELRLTNFTIVGFSSCGLVAISYTYNRSDKVKELILLNSVPRFILSKVNRKIYQFVKPFILLRPILFIYSRINTNKTFRKIMKLPHTSTFTRERMRTYYYSATGTAVNLIGESVFARFKKIKVPKKIIFFKDDTIIPWERYQRFVEKLDCEVVVFSEGLHADKRIYWEKLKTLWLKTPKIEFQDVSIEKSK
;
A
#
# COMPACT_ATOMS: atom_id res chain seq x y z
N MET A 1 -3.58 27.78 -30.64
CA MET A 1 -4.93 27.42 -30.18
C MET A 1 -4.88 25.92 -29.96
N ASP A 2 -4.46 25.49 -28.77
CA ASP A 2 -4.07 24.09 -28.51
C ASP A 2 -5.32 23.21 -28.51
N GLN A 3 -5.52 22.50 -29.62
CA GLN A 3 -6.63 21.56 -29.76
C GLN A 3 -6.38 20.38 -28.81
N LYS A 4 -7.15 20.32 -27.73
CA LYS A 4 -7.16 19.18 -26.81
C LYS A 4 -7.69 17.94 -27.54
N LEU A 5 -7.04 16.80 -27.34
CA LEU A 5 -7.50 15.49 -27.76
C LEU A 5 -8.85 15.19 -27.09
N SER A 6 -9.87 15.02 -27.91
CA SER A 6 -11.24 14.73 -27.44
C SER A 6 -11.29 13.45 -26.59
N ASP A 7 -12.16 13.42 -25.58
CA ASP A 7 -12.39 12.25 -24.73
C ASP A 7 -12.77 10.99 -25.53
N GLU A 8 -13.50 11.14 -26.63
CA GLU A 8 -13.93 10.03 -27.50
C GLU A 8 -12.74 9.36 -28.20
N ASN A 9 -11.89 10.15 -28.86
CA ASN A 9 -10.66 9.65 -29.46
C ASN A 9 -9.74 9.00 -28.41
N TYR A 10 -9.59 9.61 -27.23
CA TYR A 10 -8.81 9.02 -26.14
C TYR A 10 -9.35 7.64 -25.73
N LYS A 11 -10.65 7.53 -25.43
CA LYS A 11 -11.27 6.26 -25.02
C LYS A 11 -11.14 5.18 -26.08
N THR A 12 -11.27 5.55 -27.36
CA THR A 12 -11.11 4.61 -28.48
C THR A 12 -9.68 4.08 -28.56
N ILE A 13 -8.68 4.96 -28.43
CA ILE A 13 -7.27 4.57 -28.44
C ILE A 13 -6.91 3.75 -27.20
N GLU A 14 -7.41 4.14 -26.02
CA GLU A 14 -7.21 3.42 -24.76
C GLU A 14 -7.76 1.99 -24.86
N ALA A 15 -9.02 1.83 -25.31
CA ALA A 15 -9.63 0.52 -25.48
C ALA A 15 -8.84 -0.36 -26.46
N PHE A 16 -8.37 0.23 -27.57
CA PHE A 16 -7.52 -0.47 -28.53
C PHE A 16 -6.20 -0.93 -27.90
N ALA A 17 -5.47 -0.02 -27.26
CA ALA A 17 -4.19 -0.32 -26.62
C ALA A 17 -4.33 -1.42 -25.57
N LEU A 18 -5.30 -1.29 -24.65
CA LEU A 18 -5.53 -2.27 -23.60
C LEU A 18 -5.88 -3.65 -24.18
N SER A 19 -6.70 -3.72 -25.23
CA SER A 19 -7.04 -4.98 -25.89
C SER A 19 -5.83 -5.73 -26.46
N LYS A 20 -4.78 -5.01 -26.88
CA LYS A 20 -3.54 -5.60 -27.41
C LYS A 20 -2.53 -5.94 -26.33
N MET A 21 -2.52 -5.16 -25.25
CA MET A 21 -1.58 -5.34 -24.15
C MET A 21 -2.05 -6.39 -23.13
N SER A 22 -3.37 -6.65 -23.02
CA SER A 22 -3.93 -7.66 -22.12
C SER A 22 -3.50 -9.10 -22.45
N ASP A 23 -3.14 -9.36 -23.72
CA ASP A 23 -2.68 -10.68 -24.18
C ASP A 23 -1.25 -11.01 -23.70
N LEU A 24 -0.52 -10.03 -23.16
CA LEU A 24 0.86 -10.17 -22.76
C LEU A 24 1.00 -10.71 -21.33
N LYS A 25 1.76 -11.80 -21.18
CA LYS A 25 2.02 -12.44 -19.87
C LYS A 25 3.02 -11.68 -18.99
N SER A 26 3.74 -10.71 -19.55
CA SER A 26 4.80 -9.99 -18.84
C SER A 26 4.24 -8.78 -18.11
N VAL A 27 4.35 -8.74 -16.78
CA VAL A 27 3.93 -7.58 -15.95
C VAL A 27 4.74 -6.31 -16.27
N SER A 28 5.86 -6.45 -16.99
CA SER A 28 6.69 -5.34 -17.46
C SER A 28 6.21 -4.72 -18.76
N HIS A 29 5.28 -5.36 -19.49
CA HIS A 29 4.86 -4.93 -20.83
C HIS A 29 3.36 -5.10 -21.09
N ASN A 30 2.56 -5.50 -20.09
CA ASN A 30 1.13 -5.76 -20.28
C ASN A 30 0.28 -4.52 -19.99
N ASP A 31 -1.04 -4.69 -20.09
CA ASP A 31 -2.06 -3.70 -19.75
C ASP A 31 -1.84 -3.05 -18.36
N TYR A 32 -1.48 -3.85 -17.35
CA TYR A 32 -1.16 -3.31 -16.03
C TYR A 32 0.05 -2.36 -16.05
N HIS A 33 1.05 -2.61 -16.89
CA HIS A 33 2.23 -1.75 -17.00
C HIS A 33 1.86 -0.38 -17.61
N VAL A 34 1.19 -0.35 -18.75
CA VAL A 34 0.81 0.92 -19.39
C VAL A 34 -0.13 1.76 -18.52
N ILE A 35 -1.01 1.11 -17.74
CA ILE A 35 -1.85 1.79 -16.73
C ILE A 35 -0.99 2.41 -15.62
N ARG A 36 -0.03 1.67 -15.05
CA ARG A 36 0.88 2.21 -14.02
C ARG A 36 1.71 3.37 -14.56
N VAL A 37 2.22 3.28 -15.78
CA VAL A 37 2.99 4.36 -16.42
C VAL A 37 2.12 5.60 -16.62
N ARG A 38 0.86 5.46 -17.07
CA ARG A 38 -0.08 6.59 -17.14
C ARG A 38 -0.30 7.23 -15.76
N ASP A 39 -0.58 6.43 -14.74
CA ASP A 39 -0.84 6.93 -13.40
C ASP A 39 0.40 7.62 -12.81
N ASN A 40 1.60 7.08 -13.08
CA ASN A 40 2.88 7.72 -12.77
C ASN A 40 3.03 9.06 -13.50
N ALA A 41 2.73 9.11 -14.80
CA ALA A 41 2.82 10.33 -15.60
C ALA A 41 1.91 11.45 -15.09
N PHE A 42 0.67 11.11 -14.72
CA PHE A 42 -0.25 12.06 -14.07
C PHE A 42 0.30 12.55 -12.72
N LYS A 43 0.84 11.65 -11.91
CA LYS A 43 1.48 12.03 -10.64
C LYS A 43 2.67 12.97 -10.86
N ILE A 44 3.50 12.72 -11.88
CA ILE A 44 4.63 13.58 -12.24
C ILE A 44 4.13 14.97 -12.66
N ALA A 45 3.14 15.05 -13.55
CA ALA A 45 2.59 16.33 -14.01
C ALA A 45 2.12 17.20 -12.83
N LYS A 46 1.45 16.57 -11.86
CA LYS A 46 1.04 17.22 -10.61
C LYS A 46 2.21 17.66 -9.75
N LEU A 47 3.19 16.79 -9.52
CA LEU A 47 4.38 17.11 -8.71
C LEU A 47 5.23 18.23 -9.30
N LEU A 48 5.23 18.38 -10.62
CA LEU A 48 5.94 19.45 -11.33
C LEU A 48 5.10 20.73 -11.48
N GLY A 49 3.81 20.72 -11.13
CA GLY A 49 2.92 21.86 -11.29
C GLY A 49 2.68 22.24 -12.76
N VAL A 50 2.62 21.26 -13.66
CA VAL A 50 2.49 21.47 -15.11
C VAL A 50 1.18 20.95 -15.69
N GLU A 51 0.19 20.60 -14.85
CA GLU A 51 -1.09 20.01 -15.27
C GLU A 51 -1.84 20.89 -16.28
N GLU A 52 -1.76 22.22 -16.14
CA GLU A 52 -2.40 23.18 -17.05
C GLU A 52 -1.66 23.34 -18.40
N ARG A 53 -0.39 22.89 -18.46
CA ARG A 53 0.46 22.97 -19.65
C ARG A 53 0.45 21.69 -20.48
N ILE A 54 -0.32 20.69 -20.05
CA ILE A 54 -0.48 19.43 -20.74
C ILE A 54 -1.94 19.17 -21.01
N ASP A 55 -2.19 18.55 -22.15
CA ASP A 55 -3.42 17.83 -22.39
C ASP A 55 -3.32 16.45 -21.73
N LYS A 56 -4.19 16.23 -20.74
CA LYS A 56 -4.26 15.00 -19.97
C LYS A 56 -4.60 13.79 -20.84
N ASN A 57 -5.48 13.94 -21.82
CA ASN A 57 -5.87 12.85 -22.72
C ASN A 57 -4.72 12.50 -23.65
N LEU A 58 -4.02 13.50 -24.19
CA LEU A 58 -2.84 13.29 -25.01
C LEU A 58 -1.73 12.58 -24.23
N LEU A 59 -1.43 13.03 -23.00
CA LEU A 59 -0.44 12.36 -22.15
C LEU A 59 -0.83 10.90 -21.87
N ALA A 60 -2.11 10.65 -21.60
CA ALA A 60 -2.60 9.31 -21.36
C ALA A 60 -2.48 8.41 -22.60
N THR A 61 -2.84 8.92 -23.78
CA THR A 61 -2.65 8.22 -25.06
C THR A 61 -1.18 7.87 -25.29
N ILE A 62 -0.26 8.79 -25.02
CA ILE A 62 1.18 8.57 -25.13
C ILE A 62 1.63 7.42 -24.22
N CYS A 63 1.18 7.40 -22.96
CA CYS A 63 1.49 6.32 -22.03
C CYS A 63 0.86 4.98 -22.44
N MET A 64 -0.34 4.98 -23.01
CA MET A 64 -1.00 3.75 -23.46
C MET A 64 -0.31 3.11 -24.67
N LEU A 65 0.33 3.91 -25.51
CA LEU A 65 0.95 3.48 -26.75
C LEU A 65 2.47 3.28 -26.66
N HIS A 66 3.13 3.68 -25.57
CA HIS A 66 4.60 3.75 -25.54
C HIS A 66 5.30 2.40 -25.72
N ASP A 67 4.66 1.31 -25.31
CA ASP A 67 5.25 -0.03 -25.25
C ASP A 67 4.57 -1.00 -26.26
N PHE A 68 3.90 -0.45 -27.27
CA PHE A 68 3.06 -1.21 -28.19
C PHE A 68 3.86 -2.18 -29.07
N THR A 69 5.17 -1.99 -29.24
CA THR A 69 6.09 -2.95 -29.91
C THR A 69 5.93 -4.37 -29.38
N TYR A 70 5.70 -4.54 -28.07
CA TYR A 70 5.63 -5.86 -27.45
C TYR A 70 4.31 -6.60 -27.70
N SER A 71 3.27 -5.91 -28.18
CA SER A 71 2.04 -6.56 -28.66
C SER A 71 2.24 -7.35 -29.95
N VAL A 72 3.31 -7.04 -30.71
CA VAL A 72 3.61 -7.69 -32.00
C VAL A 72 4.92 -8.47 -31.94
N ARG A 73 5.93 -7.98 -31.21
CA ARG A 73 7.26 -8.61 -31.14
C ARG A 73 7.53 -9.22 -29.78
N LYS A 74 8.10 -10.43 -29.80
CA LYS A 74 8.57 -11.07 -28.55
C LYS A 74 9.72 -10.27 -27.93
N PRO A 75 9.79 -10.18 -26.59
CA PRO A 75 10.91 -9.57 -25.90
C PRO A 75 12.21 -10.34 -26.18
N ASN A 76 13.18 -9.67 -26.81
CA ASN A 76 14.54 -10.16 -27.00
C ASN A 76 15.51 -8.97 -27.04
N ILE A 77 16.81 -9.25 -27.10
CA ILE A 77 17.85 -8.21 -27.06
C ILE A 77 17.75 -7.23 -28.25
N TYR A 78 17.37 -7.72 -29.42
CA TYR A 78 17.20 -6.89 -30.61
C TYR A 78 16.01 -5.94 -30.45
N THR A 79 14.86 -6.48 -30.01
CA THR A 79 13.65 -5.69 -29.73
C THR A 79 13.96 -4.61 -28.69
N TYR A 80 14.71 -4.93 -27.64
CA TYR A 80 15.11 -3.97 -26.61
C TYR A 80 16.03 -2.87 -27.14
N ILE A 81 17.08 -3.21 -27.90
CA ILE A 81 18.04 -2.22 -28.42
C ILE A 81 17.37 -1.25 -29.41
N PHE A 82 16.46 -1.77 -30.25
CA PHE A 82 15.82 -0.99 -31.31
C PHE A 82 14.39 -0.56 -30.99
N GLU A 83 13.96 -0.74 -29.75
CA GLU A 83 12.60 -0.52 -29.23
C GLU A 83 11.98 0.77 -29.78
N GLY A 84 12.57 1.93 -29.47
CA GLY A 84 12.05 3.22 -29.95
C GLY A 84 11.90 3.31 -31.48
N ARG A 85 12.85 2.77 -32.26
CA ARG A 85 12.76 2.81 -33.74
C ARG A 85 11.63 1.92 -34.27
N ILE A 86 11.41 0.77 -33.65
CA ILE A 86 10.33 -0.14 -34.00
C ILE A 86 8.99 0.50 -33.62
N GLU A 87 8.92 1.03 -32.40
CA GLU A 87 7.75 1.72 -31.84
C GLU A 87 7.31 2.86 -32.74
N ARG A 88 8.25 3.74 -33.12
CA ARG A 88 7.99 4.87 -34.04
C ARG A 88 7.31 4.42 -35.33
N ARG A 89 7.78 3.32 -35.94
CA ARG A 89 7.24 2.81 -37.21
C ARG A 89 5.83 2.25 -37.02
N MET A 90 5.63 1.50 -35.94
CA MET A 90 4.35 0.86 -35.62
C MET A 90 3.28 1.90 -35.26
N ILE A 91 3.60 2.81 -34.34
CA ILE A 91 2.70 3.88 -33.92
C ILE A 91 2.35 4.81 -35.07
N ARG A 92 3.31 5.18 -35.94
CA ARG A 92 2.99 5.97 -37.14
C ARG A 92 1.97 5.29 -38.06
N SER A 93 2.04 3.97 -38.21
CA SER A 93 1.04 3.22 -38.99
C SER A 93 -0.30 3.15 -38.28
N LEU A 94 -0.29 2.91 -36.96
CA LEU A 94 -1.49 2.82 -36.12
C LEU A 94 -2.28 4.13 -36.09
N LEU A 95 -1.60 5.27 -35.90
CA LEU A 95 -2.24 6.57 -35.75
C LEU A 95 -2.98 7.06 -37.01
N LYS A 96 -2.73 6.46 -38.18
CA LYS A 96 -3.51 6.72 -39.40
C LYS A 96 -4.96 6.27 -39.29
N ARG A 97 -5.28 5.39 -38.34
CA ARG A 97 -6.63 4.84 -38.13
C ARG A 97 -7.51 5.73 -37.26
N PHE A 98 -6.95 6.76 -36.64
CA PHE A 98 -7.66 7.64 -35.72
C PHE A 98 -7.74 9.04 -36.33
N ASP A 99 -8.92 9.64 -36.21
CA ASP A 99 -9.19 10.99 -36.67
C ASP A 99 -8.70 12.01 -35.63
N ILE A 100 -7.38 12.18 -35.58
CA ILE A 100 -6.70 13.15 -34.71
C ILE A 100 -5.76 14.04 -35.53
N PRO A 101 -5.51 15.30 -35.10
CA PRO A 101 -4.65 16.23 -35.83
C PRO A 101 -3.23 15.69 -36.04
N ASP A 102 -2.60 16.00 -37.17
CA ASP A 102 -1.25 15.51 -37.49
C ASP A 102 -0.18 16.03 -36.52
N GLU A 103 -0.35 17.24 -35.99
CA GLU A 103 0.50 17.77 -34.92
C GLU A 103 0.43 16.88 -33.67
N THR A 104 -0.78 16.48 -33.26
CA THR A 104 -0.99 15.55 -32.14
C THR A 104 -0.34 14.20 -32.42
N LYS A 105 -0.43 13.68 -33.66
CA LYS A 105 0.21 12.42 -34.04
C LYS A 105 1.73 12.51 -33.91
N GLU A 106 2.35 13.58 -34.37
CA GLU A 106 3.81 13.74 -34.30
C GLU A 106 4.29 13.94 -32.85
N ILE A 107 3.51 14.60 -31.98
CA ILE A 107 3.81 14.65 -30.53
C ILE A 107 3.84 13.23 -29.93
N ILE A 108 2.84 12.39 -30.26
CA ILE A 108 2.80 11.00 -29.79
C ILE A 108 4.03 10.23 -30.30
N ILE A 109 4.29 10.31 -31.61
CA ILE A 109 5.38 9.60 -32.27
C ILE A 109 6.75 10.00 -31.70
N ASP A 110 7.01 11.28 -31.45
CA ASP A 110 8.28 11.73 -30.87
C ASP A 110 8.45 11.25 -29.42
N ALA A 111 7.38 11.30 -28.61
CA ALA A 111 7.43 10.86 -27.22
C ALA A 111 7.74 9.35 -27.12
N VAL A 112 7.00 8.50 -27.85
CA VAL A 112 7.21 7.04 -27.81
C VAL A 112 8.52 6.63 -28.46
N PHE A 113 9.02 7.34 -29.46
CA PHE A 113 10.32 7.04 -30.07
C PHE A 113 11.49 7.16 -29.07
N ARG A 114 11.36 8.05 -28.09
CA ARG A 114 12.48 8.48 -27.22
C ARG A 114 12.39 7.99 -25.79
N HIS A 115 11.28 7.37 -25.39
CA HIS A 115 11.05 7.05 -23.98
C HIS A 115 12.07 6.06 -23.40
N ALA A 116 12.50 5.08 -24.20
CA ALA A 116 13.31 3.96 -23.74
C ALA A 116 14.74 4.34 -23.28
N HIS A 117 15.37 3.43 -22.54
CA HIS A 117 16.79 3.41 -22.18
C HIS A 117 17.28 4.47 -21.19
N SER A 118 16.38 5.12 -20.44
CA SER A 118 16.83 5.96 -19.32
C SER A 118 17.49 5.13 -18.22
N PHE A 119 16.80 4.12 -17.67
CA PHE A 119 17.41 3.13 -16.77
C PHE A 119 17.73 1.85 -17.55
N PRO A 120 18.94 1.29 -17.45
CA PRO A 120 20.08 1.70 -16.61
C PRO A 120 21.12 2.62 -17.29
N PHE A 121 20.87 3.12 -18.52
CA PHE A 121 21.90 3.74 -19.37
C PHE A 121 22.05 5.27 -19.30
N LYS A 122 21.21 5.95 -18.53
CA LYS A 122 21.17 7.43 -18.35
C LYS A 122 20.93 8.21 -19.65
N LYS A 123 20.20 7.63 -20.62
CA LYS A 123 19.86 8.30 -21.87
C LYS A 123 18.64 9.21 -21.69
N LEU A 124 18.89 10.47 -21.28
CA LEU A 124 17.85 11.43 -20.93
C LEU A 124 17.46 12.36 -22.09
N ASN A 125 16.19 12.73 -22.14
CA ASN A 125 15.59 13.63 -23.13
C ASN A 125 15.56 15.11 -22.68
N LYS A 126 16.66 15.62 -22.10
CA LYS A 126 16.73 16.97 -21.48
C LYS A 126 16.29 18.12 -22.40
N LYS A 127 16.53 18.01 -23.71
CA LYS A 127 16.22 19.03 -24.72
C LYS A 127 14.83 18.88 -25.38
N HIS A 128 14.03 17.88 -24.99
CA HIS A 128 12.75 17.57 -25.63
C HIS A 128 11.55 18.14 -24.88
N GLY A 129 10.38 18.02 -25.50
CA GLY A 129 9.10 18.49 -24.98
C GLY A 129 8.66 17.83 -23.68
N LEU A 130 7.63 18.40 -23.07
CA LEU A 130 7.13 18.01 -21.76
C LEU A 130 6.63 16.55 -21.73
N TYR A 131 5.84 16.13 -22.75
CA TYR A 131 5.32 14.77 -22.86
C TYR A 131 6.43 13.72 -22.92
N THR A 132 7.46 13.92 -23.74
CA THR A 132 8.60 13.00 -23.88
C THR A 132 9.33 12.81 -22.56
N LYS A 133 9.60 13.91 -21.83
CA LYS A 133 10.28 13.86 -20.53
C LYS A 133 9.42 13.19 -19.46
N ILE A 134 8.13 13.51 -19.40
CA ILE A 134 7.20 12.93 -18.43
C ILE A 134 7.03 11.42 -18.69
N LEU A 135 6.83 11.01 -19.95
CA LEU A 135 6.71 9.59 -20.30
C LEU A 135 7.97 8.81 -19.89
N GLN A 136 9.16 9.31 -20.26
CA GLN A 136 10.42 8.64 -19.94
C GLN A 136 10.63 8.51 -18.41
N ASP A 137 10.31 9.55 -17.65
CA ASP A 137 10.44 9.51 -16.18
C ASP A 137 9.39 8.57 -15.57
N ALA A 138 8.15 8.57 -16.08
CA ALA A 138 7.07 7.70 -15.62
C ALA A 138 7.36 6.21 -15.82
N ASP A 139 7.88 5.84 -16.99
CA ASP A 139 8.34 4.47 -17.28
C ASP A 139 9.58 4.11 -16.43
N THR A 140 10.55 5.02 -16.32
CA THR A 140 11.72 4.82 -15.46
C THR A 140 11.33 4.56 -14.01
N LEU A 141 10.35 5.30 -13.47
CA LEU A 141 9.87 5.12 -12.11
C LEU A 141 9.10 3.81 -11.93
N ASP A 142 8.43 3.29 -12.97
CA ASP A 142 7.76 1.98 -12.95
C ASP A 142 8.73 0.80 -12.76
N PHE A 143 10.01 0.93 -13.14
CA PHE A 143 11.04 -0.10 -12.84
C PHE A 143 11.17 -0.40 -11.35
N PHE A 144 10.79 0.55 -10.49
CA PHE A 144 10.86 0.42 -9.03
C PHE A 144 9.50 0.08 -8.40
N ASP A 145 8.46 -0.17 -9.21
CA ASP A 145 7.18 -0.64 -8.70
C ASP A 145 7.30 -2.02 -8.05
N VAL A 146 6.58 -2.21 -6.94
CA VAL A 146 6.66 -3.43 -6.12
C VAL A 146 6.22 -4.66 -6.91
N SER A 147 5.21 -4.54 -7.78
CA SER A 147 4.72 -5.65 -8.59
C SER A 147 5.76 -6.10 -9.63
N ARG A 148 6.42 -5.13 -10.29
CA ARG A 148 7.46 -5.36 -11.30
C ARG A 148 8.72 -5.94 -10.68
N VAL A 149 9.20 -5.37 -9.58
CA VAL A 149 10.36 -5.90 -8.82
C VAL A 149 10.08 -7.34 -8.36
N ASN A 150 8.89 -7.62 -7.82
CA ASN A 150 8.53 -8.97 -7.41
C ASN A 150 8.52 -9.94 -8.60
N TYR A 151 7.88 -9.57 -9.71
CA TYR A 151 7.85 -10.39 -10.93
C TYR A 151 9.27 -10.71 -11.42
N PHE A 152 10.14 -9.71 -11.53
CA PHE A 152 11.54 -9.91 -11.94
C PHE A 152 12.31 -10.83 -10.99
N LEU A 153 12.08 -10.75 -9.68
CA LEU A 153 12.76 -11.57 -8.69
C LEU A 153 12.21 -13.01 -8.58
N THR A 154 10.97 -13.25 -9.02
CA THR A 154 10.32 -14.57 -8.95
C THR A 154 10.34 -15.34 -10.27
N ASN A 155 10.27 -14.67 -11.42
CA ASN A 155 9.98 -15.30 -12.72
C ASN A 155 11.24 -15.65 -13.56
N GLN A 156 12.45 -15.57 -13.01
CA GLN A 156 13.66 -16.03 -13.72
C GLN A 156 13.77 -17.57 -13.69
N ASN A 157 13.93 -18.15 -14.88
CA ASN A 157 13.99 -19.57 -15.22
C ASN A 157 14.86 -20.44 -14.28
N LYS A 158 14.54 -21.74 -14.25
CA LYS A 158 15.21 -22.82 -13.49
C LYS A 158 16.65 -23.11 -13.99
N SER A 159 17.55 -22.14 -13.94
CA SER A 159 18.96 -22.31 -14.32
C SER A 159 19.89 -22.21 -13.10
N PHE A 160 21.01 -22.93 -13.17
CA PHE A 160 22.08 -22.99 -12.16
C PHE A 160 22.59 -21.61 -11.71
N PHE A 161 22.55 -20.59 -12.59
CA PHE A 161 22.99 -19.22 -12.31
C PHE A 161 21.94 -18.29 -11.68
N LYS A 162 20.82 -18.84 -11.18
CA LYS A 162 19.70 -18.04 -10.63
C LYS A 162 20.09 -17.13 -9.47
N SER A 163 20.90 -17.61 -8.55
CA SER A 163 21.34 -16.84 -7.36
C SER A 163 22.16 -15.61 -7.77
N LEU A 164 23.11 -15.81 -8.71
CA LEU A 164 23.98 -14.76 -9.21
C LEU A 164 23.21 -13.71 -10.01
N ARG A 165 22.36 -14.10 -10.97
CA ARG A 165 21.51 -13.15 -11.72
C ARG A 165 20.57 -12.36 -10.80
N LYS A 166 19.99 -13.02 -9.79
CA LYS A 166 19.16 -12.36 -8.79
C LYS A 166 19.95 -11.39 -7.93
N ALA A 167 21.18 -11.74 -7.55
CA ALA A 167 22.07 -10.85 -6.81
C ALA A 167 22.44 -9.61 -7.65
N MET A 168 22.80 -9.79 -8.91
CA MET A 168 23.09 -8.70 -9.84
C MET A 168 21.86 -7.81 -10.09
N ALA A 169 20.69 -8.39 -10.34
CA ALA A 169 19.45 -7.63 -10.50
C ALA A 169 19.09 -6.84 -9.24
N ASN A 170 19.25 -7.44 -8.05
CA ASN A 170 19.06 -6.73 -6.78
C ASN A 170 20.07 -5.60 -6.60
N ALA A 171 21.34 -5.82 -6.97
CA ALA A 171 22.38 -4.79 -6.90
C ALA A 171 22.05 -3.62 -7.84
N LEU A 172 21.62 -3.92 -9.06
CA LEU A 172 21.21 -2.92 -10.05
C LEU A 172 19.98 -2.12 -9.58
N LEU A 173 18.96 -2.78 -9.03
CA LEU A 173 17.78 -2.10 -8.47
C LEU A 173 18.13 -1.24 -7.26
N ARG A 174 19.02 -1.70 -6.37
CA ARG A 174 19.51 -0.88 -5.24
C ARG A 174 20.29 0.33 -5.73
N TYR A 175 21.18 0.13 -6.71
CA TYR A 175 21.92 1.22 -7.32
C TYR A 175 20.98 2.24 -7.96
N GLY A 176 19.99 1.76 -8.73
CA GLY A 176 18.95 2.58 -9.33
C GLY A 176 18.16 3.37 -8.30
N LYS A 177 17.70 2.74 -7.22
CA LYS A 177 16.94 3.41 -6.15
C LYS A 177 17.76 4.48 -5.44
N ASN A 178 19.02 4.20 -5.13
CA ASN A 178 19.90 5.14 -4.43
C ASN A 178 20.36 6.30 -5.32
N ASN A 179 20.37 6.11 -6.65
CA ASN A 179 20.85 7.09 -7.61
C ASN A 179 19.77 7.51 -8.61
N LEU A 180 18.50 7.44 -8.19
CA LEU A 180 17.35 7.55 -9.07
C LEU A 180 17.35 8.85 -9.88
N GLY A 181 17.79 9.96 -9.27
CA GLY A 181 17.88 11.26 -9.95
C GLY A 181 18.80 11.28 -11.16
N LEU A 182 19.74 10.33 -11.30
CA LEU A 182 20.60 10.20 -12.49
C LEU A 182 19.85 9.67 -13.72
N PHE A 183 18.68 9.05 -13.51
CA PHE A 183 17.87 8.41 -14.54
C PHE A 183 16.56 9.16 -14.79
N LEU A 184 16.42 10.39 -14.29
CA LEU A 184 15.22 11.19 -14.48
C LEU A 184 15.57 12.49 -15.20
N ASN A 185 14.72 12.89 -16.14
CA ASN A 185 14.73 14.21 -16.75
C ASN A 185 14.48 15.29 -15.69
N TYR A 186 13.68 14.97 -14.67
CA TYR A 186 13.45 15.82 -13.50
C TYR A 186 13.99 15.14 -12.21
N PRO A 187 15.28 15.35 -11.87
CA PRO A 187 15.90 14.71 -10.71
C PRO A 187 15.19 14.97 -9.37
N VAL A 188 14.44 16.07 -9.25
CA VAL A 188 13.63 16.40 -8.05
C VAL A 188 12.62 15.28 -7.71
N LEU A 189 12.11 14.59 -8.72
CA LEU A 189 11.17 13.48 -8.56
C LEU A 189 11.79 12.29 -7.81
N ALA A 190 13.12 12.14 -7.80
CA ALA A 190 13.77 11.04 -7.07
C ALA A 190 13.44 11.03 -5.57
N LYS A 191 13.16 12.22 -5.00
CA LYS A 191 12.73 12.37 -3.61
C LYS A 191 11.20 12.40 -3.51
N THR A 192 10.57 13.28 -4.29
CA THR A 192 9.13 13.59 -4.13
C THR A 192 8.20 12.56 -4.75
N PHE A 193 8.65 11.75 -5.71
CA PHE A 193 7.77 10.81 -6.41
C PHE A 193 7.29 9.66 -5.52
N PHE A 194 8.11 9.19 -4.59
CA PHE A 194 7.69 8.16 -3.63
C PHE A 194 7.14 8.73 -2.33
N GLU A 195 7.23 10.05 -2.14
CA GLU A 195 6.54 10.72 -1.05
C GLU A 195 5.03 10.52 -1.19
N ASN A 196 4.41 10.17 -0.06
CA ASN A 196 2.97 10.24 0.08
C ASN A 196 2.68 11.61 0.72
N PRO A 197 1.98 12.54 0.05
CA PRO A 197 1.79 13.91 0.57
C PRO A 197 1.02 13.94 1.90
N SER A 198 0.29 12.87 2.21
CA SER A 198 -0.35 12.66 3.51
C SER A 198 0.62 12.21 4.58
N MET A 199 1.76 11.61 4.23
CA MET A 199 2.81 11.27 5.18
C MET A 199 3.43 12.55 5.72
N LYS A 200 3.44 12.67 7.05
CA LYS A 200 4.03 13.74 7.82
C LYS A 200 5.10 13.14 8.72
N GLN A 201 6.12 13.95 8.98
CA GLN A 201 7.10 13.68 10.01
C GLN A 201 7.17 14.90 10.91
N LYS A 202 7.04 14.69 12.22
CA LYS A 202 7.21 15.71 13.25
C LYS A 202 8.01 15.10 14.38
N ASP A 203 9.19 15.64 14.64
CA ASP A 203 10.21 15.03 15.49
C ASP A 203 10.46 13.55 15.12
N ARG A 204 10.27 12.64 16.10
CA ARG A 204 10.41 11.19 15.93
C ARG A 204 9.15 10.50 15.41
N PHE A 205 8.06 11.24 15.18
CA PHE A 205 6.77 10.66 14.80
C PHE A 205 6.59 10.68 13.29
N HIS A 206 6.33 9.50 12.73
CA HIS A 206 5.91 9.32 11.36
C HIS A 206 4.41 9.01 11.38
N TYR A 207 3.61 9.74 10.62
CA TYR A 207 2.17 9.53 10.58
C TYR A 207 1.61 9.96 9.24
N TYR A 208 0.36 9.57 8.96
CA TYR A 208 -0.37 10.00 7.79
C TYR A 208 -1.54 10.87 8.22
N GLU A 209 -1.72 12.01 7.56
CA GLU A 209 -2.75 12.98 7.85
C GLU A 209 -3.62 13.24 6.61
N TYR A 210 -4.93 13.20 6.83
CA TYR A 210 -5.96 13.49 5.83
C TYR A 210 -7.01 14.42 6.46
N GLY A 211 -7.61 15.30 5.66
CA GLY A 211 -8.70 16.17 6.14
C GLY A 211 -8.26 17.15 7.23
N ILE A 212 -7.06 17.74 7.11
CA ILE A 212 -6.41 18.58 8.13
C ILE A 212 -7.31 19.72 8.68
N ASN A 213 -8.23 20.23 7.85
CA ASN A 213 -9.12 21.34 8.20
C ASN A 213 -10.39 20.91 8.97
N ASN A 214 -10.60 19.61 9.18
CA ASN A 214 -11.78 19.12 9.89
C ASN A 214 -11.55 19.14 11.40
N SER A 215 -12.61 19.44 12.15
CA SER A 215 -12.57 19.52 13.62
C SER A 215 -12.62 18.14 14.28
N GLU A 216 -13.41 17.21 13.76
CA GLU A 216 -13.54 15.85 14.32
C GLU A 216 -12.33 14.99 13.98
N THR A 217 -11.55 14.59 14.98
CA THR A 217 -10.30 13.83 14.79
C THR A 217 -10.47 12.34 15.04
N LEU A 218 -10.00 11.52 14.10
CA LEU A 218 -9.86 10.07 14.21
C LEU A 218 -8.38 9.68 14.23
N LEU A 219 -7.91 9.11 15.33
CA LEU A 219 -6.54 8.60 15.47
C LEU A 219 -6.51 7.08 15.29
N PHE A 220 -5.97 6.62 14.18
CA PHE A 220 -5.79 5.21 13.85
C PHE A 220 -4.41 4.69 14.27
N LEU A 221 -4.43 3.57 14.99
CA LEU A 221 -3.25 2.82 15.41
C LEU A 221 -3.19 1.49 14.62
N PRO A 222 -2.19 1.29 13.73
CA PRO A 222 -2.05 0.09 12.92
C PRO A 222 -1.63 -1.11 13.78
N GLY A 223 -1.73 -2.32 13.21
CA GLY A 223 -1.34 -3.57 13.87
C GLY A 223 0.17 -3.70 14.05
N TYR A 224 0.61 -4.77 14.72
CA TYR A 224 2.04 -5.05 14.83
C TYR A 224 2.69 -5.18 13.44
N ALA A 225 3.91 -4.65 13.30
CA ALA A 225 4.65 -4.61 12.03
C ALA A 225 3.96 -3.90 10.84
N ASP A 226 2.76 -3.34 11.00
CA ASP A 226 2.06 -2.56 9.97
C ASP A 226 2.43 -1.07 10.04
N SER A 227 1.80 -0.27 9.19
CA SER A 227 2.00 1.17 9.06
C SER A 227 0.67 1.87 8.92
N GLY A 228 0.60 3.13 9.36
CA GLY A 228 -0.54 4.02 9.12
C GLY A 228 -0.93 4.11 7.64
N LEU A 229 -0.01 3.79 6.72
CA LEU A 229 -0.27 3.71 5.28
C LEU A 229 -1.43 2.75 4.95
N MET A 230 -1.68 1.72 5.76
CA MET A 230 -2.79 0.80 5.54
C MET A 230 -4.15 1.50 5.51
N TYR A 231 -4.28 2.62 6.21
CA TYR A 231 -5.49 3.43 6.25
C TYR A 231 -5.60 4.42 5.10
N GLN A 232 -4.67 4.45 4.12
CA GLN A 232 -4.66 5.49 3.08
C GLN A 232 -6.00 5.60 2.34
N LYS A 233 -6.62 4.48 1.95
CA LYS A 233 -7.91 4.49 1.23
C LYS A 233 -9.05 4.95 2.13
N LEU A 234 -9.07 4.48 3.38
CA LEU A 234 -10.09 4.85 4.37
C LEU A 234 -9.95 6.34 4.73
N GLY A 235 -8.75 6.78 5.10
CA GLY A 235 -8.42 8.16 5.46
C GLY A 235 -8.78 9.15 4.36
N ARG A 236 -8.48 8.86 3.08
CA ARG A 236 -8.95 9.69 1.96
C ARG A 236 -10.46 9.77 1.88
N SER A 237 -11.16 8.66 2.10
CA SER A 237 -12.64 8.64 2.03
C SER A 237 -13.27 9.45 3.17
N LEU A 238 -12.72 9.33 4.38
CA LEU A 238 -13.20 10.03 5.57
C LEU A 238 -12.75 11.50 5.63
N SER A 239 -11.75 11.90 4.85
CA SER A 239 -11.17 13.25 4.86
C SER A 239 -12.12 14.39 4.49
N LYS A 240 -13.33 14.07 4.01
CA LYS A 240 -14.38 15.05 3.77
C LYS A 240 -14.98 15.59 5.07
N ASP A 241 -15.12 14.71 6.07
CA ASP A 241 -15.86 15.03 7.30
C ASP A 241 -14.96 14.96 8.56
N TYR A 242 -13.83 14.25 8.47
CA TYR A 242 -12.95 13.98 9.61
C TYR A 242 -11.50 14.35 9.32
N ARG A 243 -10.77 14.75 10.37
CA ARG A 243 -9.31 14.80 10.38
C ARG A 243 -8.81 13.42 10.76
N VAL A 244 -8.22 12.73 9.80
CA VAL A 244 -7.73 11.36 10.00
C VAL A 244 -6.23 11.37 10.19
N LEU A 245 -5.79 10.92 11.37
CA LEU A 245 -4.40 10.70 11.72
C LEU A 245 -4.15 9.20 11.80
N ALA A 246 -3.14 8.69 11.11
CA ALA A 246 -2.74 7.29 11.17
C ALA A 246 -1.25 7.18 11.53
N LEU A 247 -0.96 6.72 12.74
CA LEU A 247 0.37 6.77 13.33
C LEU A 247 1.22 5.55 12.92
N ASP A 248 2.48 5.76 12.56
CA ASP A 248 3.46 4.67 12.52
C ASP A 248 4.06 4.47 13.91
N PHE A 249 4.06 3.23 14.38
CA PHE A 249 4.73 2.85 15.62
C PHE A 249 6.26 2.76 15.43
N PRO A 250 7.05 2.93 16.50
CA PRO A 250 8.50 3.02 16.38
C PRO A 250 9.16 1.68 15.99
N MET A 251 8.50 0.53 16.22
CA MET A 251 9.03 -0.80 15.90
C MET A 251 9.33 -1.02 14.40
N ILE A 252 8.82 -0.17 13.50
CA ILE A 252 9.08 -0.19 12.05
C ILE A 252 10.04 0.91 11.57
N HIS A 253 10.63 1.67 12.51
CA HIS A 253 11.55 2.77 12.25
C HIS A 253 12.83 2.66 13.09
N ASP A 254 12.75 2.01 14.25
CA ASP A 254 13.87 1.68 15.14
C ASP A 254 14.03 0.14 15.22
N PRO A 255 14.86 -0.46 14.33
CA PRO A 255 15.03 -1.91 14.23
C PRO A 255 15.71 -2.54 15.45
N GLU A 256 16.38 -1.74 16.29
CA GLU A 256 17.27 -2.21 17.35
C GLU A 256 16.59 -2.28 18.73
N LYS A 257 15.31 -1.92 18.81
CA LYS A 257 14.57 -1.85 20.06
C LYS A 257 13.31 -2.69 20.05
N ILE A 258 13.12 -3.46 21.11
CA ILE A 258 11.87 -4.15 21.40
C ILE A 258 11.01 -3.28 22.30
N TYR A 259 9.72 -3.19 21.98
CA TYR A 259 8.76 -2.37 22.71
C TYR A 259 7.81 -3.27 23.50
N ASP A 260 7.35 -2.76 24.63
CA ASP A 260 6.29 -3.34 25.45
C ASP A 260 5.03 -2.47 25.39
N LEU A 261 3.95 -2.93 26.02
CA LEU A 261 2.68 -2.20 26.01
C LEU A 261 2.82 -0.79 26.60
N THR A 262 3.60 -0.62 27.66
CA THR A 262 3.79 0.67 28.34
C THR A 262 4.53 1.66 27.45
N SER A 263 5.65 1.26 26.86
CA SER A 263 6.43 2.10 25.95
C SER A 263 5.66 2.49 24.69
N LEU A 264 4.87 1.58 24.12
CA LEU A 264 3.97 1.93 23.00
C LEU A 264 2.83 2.87 23.44
N THR A 265 2.28 2.69 24.64
CA THR A 265 1.26 3.61 25.19
C THR A 265 1.83 5.01 25.39
N ASN A 266 3.05 5.12 25.94
CA ASN A 266 3.74 6.38 26.13
C ASN A 266 4.08 7.04 24.79
N PHE A 267 4.49 6.26 23.78
CA PHE A 267 4.70 6.79 22.43
C PHE A 267 3.44 7.44 21.84
N VAL A 268 2.26 6.86 22.06
CA VAL A 268 0.98 7.47 21.67
C VAL A 268 0.67 8.73 22.48
N ASP A 269 0.94 8.72 23.80
CA ASP A 269 0.74 9.91 24.66
C ASP A 269 1.62 11.08 24.23
N ASP A 270 2.89 10.81 23.93
CA ASP A 270 3.82 11.81 23.43
C ASP A 270 3.39 12.35 22.06
N PHE A 271 2.91 11.49 21.15
CA PHE A 271 2.37 11.92 19.86
C PHE A 271 1.13 12.80 20.00
N VAL A 272 0.20 12.43 20.88
CA VAL A 272 -1.02 13.20 21.16
C VAL A 272 -0.68 14.57 21.74
N LYS A 273 0.29 14.65 22.65
CA LYS A 273 0.79 15.93 23.20
C LYS A 273 1.45 16.79 22.12
N GLU A 274 2.27 16.18 21.27
CA GLU A 274 3.00 16.86 20.20
C GLU A 274 2.07 17.51 19.16
N LEU A 275 0.94 16.87 18.86
CA LEU A 275 -0.11 17.42 18.00
C LEU A 275 -1.22 18.16 18.77
N ARG A 276 -1.11 18.25 20.10
CA ARG A 276 -2.07 18.90 21.00
C ARG A 276 -3.51 18.40 20.79
N LEU A 277 -3.69 17.09 20.59
CA LEU A 277 -5.00 16.52 20.31
C LEU A 277 -5.86 16.47 21.58
N THR A 278 -7.12 16.84 21.45
CA THR A 278 -8.14 16.76 22.51
C THR A 278 -9.46 16.31 21.90
N ASN A 279 -10.27 15.59 22.68
CA ASN A 279 -11.62 15.15 22.28
C ASN A 279 -11.65 14.40 20.93
N PHE A 280 -10.80 13.39 20.77
CA PHE A 280 -10.67 12.61 19.53
C PHE A 280 -11.14 11.17 19.72
N THR A 281 -11.54 10.50 18.63
CA THR A 281 -11.80 9.06 18.64
C THR A 281 -10.51 8.30 18.35
N ILE A 282 -10.20 7.30 19.17
CA ILE A 282 -9.02 6.44 18.97
C ILE A 282 -9.45 5.08 18.44
N VAL A 283 -8.79 4.63 17.38
CA VAL A 283 -9.12 3.41 16.65
C VAL A 283 -7.91 2.49 16.65
N GLY A 284 -7.98 1.37 17.38
CA GLY A 284 -6.88 0.42 17.50
C GLY A 284 -7.11 -0.87 16.71
N PHE A 285 -6.19 -1.22 15.81
CA PHE A 285 -6.25 -2.46 15.04
C PHE A 285 -5.39 -3.57 15.64
N SER A 286 -5.93 -4.79 15.65
CA SER A 286 -5.21 -6.02 16.01
C SER A 286 -4.50 -5.89 17.37
N SER A 287 -3.23 -6.30 17.49
CA SER A 287 -2.43 -6.20 18.71
C SER A 287 -2.32 -4.79 19.29
N CYS A 288 -2.38 -3.75 18.46
CA CYS A 288 -2.28 -2.36 18.93
C CYS A 288 -3.64 -1.80 19.41
N GLY A 289 -4.72 -2.58 19.29
CA GLY A 289 -5.92 -2.34 20.09
C GLY A 289 -5.64 -2.41 21.59
N LEU A 290 -4.69 -3.23 22.04
CA LEU A 290 -4.23 -3.23 23.44
C LEU A 290 -3.65 -1.87 23.85
N VAL A 291 -2.90 -1.25 22.94
CA VAL A 291 -2.32 0.10 23.13
C VAL A 291 -3.43 1.15 23.19
N ALA A 292 -4.41 1.09 22.28
CA ALA A 292 -5.56 2.00 22.29
C ALA A 292 -6.37 1.93 23.61
N ILE A 293 -6.62 0.71 24.11
CA ILE A 293 -7.29 0.50 25.41
C ILE A 293 -6.45 1.08 26.55
N SER A 294 -5.15 0.76 26.57
CA SER A 294 -4.22 1.23 27.61
C SER A 294 -4.14 2.76 27.64
N TYR A 295 -4.04 3.39 26.48
CA TYR A 295 -4.04 4.83 26.33
C TYR A 295 -5.35 5.45 26.82
N THR A 296 -6.49 4.94 26.33
CA THR A 296 -7.83 5.44 26.71
C THR A 296 -8.07 5.34 28.21
N TYR A 297 -7.62 4.25 28.85
CA TYR A 297 -7.72 4.10 30.29
C TYR A 297 -6.90 5.16 31.05
N ASN A 298 -5.72 5.52 30.55
CA ASN A 298 -4.82 6.50 31.18
C ASN A 298 -5.19 7.96 30.88
N ARG A 299 -5.95 8.21 29.80
CA ARG A 299 -6.25 9.54 29.23
C ARG A 299 -7.70 9.65 28.78
N SER A 300 -8.63 9.16 29.59
CA SER A 300 -10.06 9.15 29.25
C SER A 300 -10.63 10.55 29.02
N ASP A 301 -10.01 11.58 29.61
CA ASP A 301 -10.35 13.00 29.43
C ASP A 301 -10.06 13.51 28.01
N LYS A 302 -9.20 12.84 27.25
CA LYS A 302 -8.83 13.23 25.87
C LYS A 302 -9.61 12.47 24.81
N VAL A 303 -10.21 11.33 25.15
CA VAL A 303 -10.77 10.38 24.20
C VAL A 303 -12.30 10.50 24.17
N LYS A 304 -12.85 10.82 23.00
CA LYS A 304 -14.30 10.86 22.73
C LYS A 304 -14.90 9.46 22.69
N GLU A 305 -14.21 8.52 22.02
CA GLU A 305 -14.66 7.14 21.82
C GLU A 305 -13.45 6.23 21.58
N LEU A 306 -13.54 4.98 22.04
CA LEU A 306 -12.59 3.91 21.75
C LEU A 306 -13.21 2.89 20.79
N ILE A 307 -12.57 2.70 19.64
CA ILE A 307 -12.98 1.71 18.63
C ILE A 307 -11.87 0.67 18.46
N LEU A 308 -12.23 -0.60 18.52
CA LEU A 308 -11.32 -1.73 18.29
C LEU A 308 -11.66 -2.42 16.98
N LEU A 309 -10.67 -2.53 16.08
CA LEU A 309 -10.81 -3.21 14.79
C LEU A 309 -10.10 -4.56 14.85
N ASN A 310 -10.84 -5.67 14.67
CA ASN A 310 -10.31 -7.04 14.77
C ASN A 310 -9.36 -7.18 15.95
N SER A 311 -9.82 -6.76 17.13
CA SER A 311 -9.00 -6.68 18.33
C SER A 311 -9.86 -6.94 19.55
N VAL A 312 -9.20 -7.35 20.62
CA VAL A 312 -9.83 -7.75 21.89
C VAL A 312 -9.02 -7.25 23.07
N PRO A 313 -9.64 -7.00 24.24
CA PRO A 313 -8.92 -6.57 25.44
C PRO A 313 -7.91 -7.57 26.01
N ARG A 314 -7.95 -8.81 25.54
CA ARG A 314 -7.02 -9.89 25.92
C ARG A 314 -7.11 -11.03 24.91
N PHE A 315 -5.96 -11.56 24.49
CA PHE A 315 -5.92 -12.81 23.72
C PHE A 315 -6.24 -14.03 24.61
N ILE A 316 -7.10 -14.92 24.14
CA ILE A 316 -7.50 -16.10 24.92
C ILE A 316 -6.37 -17.14 24.88
N LEU A 317 -5.54 -17.19 25.92
CA LEU A 317 -4.59 -18.27 26.17
C LEU A 317 -5.06 -19.11 27.36
N SER A 318 -4.90 -20.45 27.29
CA SER A 318 -5.15 -21.32 28.44
C SER A 318 -4.19 -20.97 29.59
N LYS A 319 -4.58 -21.24 30.85
CA LYS A 319 -3.71 -20.95 32.01
C LYS A 319 -2.34 -21.63 31.88
N VAL A 320 -2.33 -22.88 31.40
CA VAL A 320 -1.11 -23.66 31.15
C VAL A 320 -0.26 -23.00 30.07
N ASN A 321 -0.85 -22.70 28.91
CA ASN A 321 -0.10 -22.08 27.81
C ASN A 321 0.43 -20.70 28.19
N ARG A 322 -0.28 -19.94 29.04
CA ARG A 322 0.20 -18.66 29.55
C ARG A 322 1.42 -18.82 30.45
N LYS A 323 1.42 -19.80 31.36
CA LYS A 323 2.59 -20.10 32.22
C LYS A 323 3.79 -20.56 31.38
N ILE A 324 3.56 -21.48 30.44
CA ILE A 324 4.59 -21.93 29.49
C ILE A 324 5.14 -20.73 28.74
N TYR A 325 4.26 -19.90 28.17
CA TYR A 325 4.64 -18.71 27.41
C TYR A 325 5.52 -17.75 28.23
N GLN A 326 5.12 -17.46 29.48
CA GLN A 326 5.90 -16.60 30.37
C GLN A 326 7.29 -17.17 30.66
N PHE A 327 7.40 -18.48 30.84
CA PHE A 327 8.67 -19.17 31.07
C PHE A 327 9.57 -19.15 29.83
N VAL A 328 9.02 -19.39 28.63
CA VAL A 328 9.82 -19.44 27.38
C VAL A 328 10.10 -18.06 26.78
N LYS A 329 9.35 -17.03 27.17
CA LYS A 329 9.45 -15.66 26.61
C LYS A 329 10.89 -15.11 26.60
N PRO A 330 11.69 -15.19 27.69
CA PRO A 330 13.07 -14.67 27.68
C PRO A 330 13.94 -15.32 26.59
N PHE A 331 13.75 -16.63 26.34
CA PHE A 331 14.46 -17.36 25.29
C PHE A 331 13.96 -16.95 23.91
N ILE A 332 12.64 -16.81 23.71
CA ILE A 332 12.08 -16.35 22.43
C ILE A 332 12.63 -14.97 22.03
N LEU A 333 12.89 -14.10 23.00
CA LEU A 333 13.39 -12.74 22.77
C LEU A 333 14.89 -12.65 22.41
N LEU A 334 15.63 -13.77 22.43
CA LEU A 334 17.01 -13.80 21.95
C LEU A 334 17.09 -13.47 20.46
N ARG A 335 18.03 -12.59 20.06
CA ARG A 335 18.13 -12.09 18.67
C ARG A 335 18.21 -13.21 17.62
N PRO A 336 19.02 -14.27 17.80
CA PRO A 336 19.08 -15.38 16.83
C PRO A 336 17.74 -16.11 16.70
N ILE A 337 17.01 -16.29 17.80
CA ILE A 337 15.71 -16.98 17.81
C ILE A 337 14.66 -16.13 17.09
N LEU A 338 14.59 -14.82 17.37
CA LEU A 338 13.71 -13.90 16.64
C LEU A 338 14.02 -13.86 15.14
N PHE A 339 15.31 -13.90 14.77
CA PHE A 339 15.72 -13.94 13.37
C PHE A 339 15.19 -15.21 12.69
N ILE A 340 15.46 -16.38 13.25
CA ILE A 340 15.02 -17.67 12.70
C ILE A 340 13.49 -17.70 12.62
N TYR A 341 12.79 -17.34 13.70
CA TYR A 341 11.33 -17.30 13.74
C TYR A 341 10.77 -16.39 12.64
N SER A 342 11.30 -15.17 12.48
CA SER A 342 10.84 -14.25 11.42
C SER A 342 11.03 -14.85 10.04
N ARG A 343 12.18 -15.47 9.74
CA ARG A 343 12.44 -16.08 8.42
C ARG A 343 11.48 -17.23 8.12
N ILE A 344 11.23 -18.08 9.11
CA ILE A 344 10.29 -19.19 9.00
C ILE A 344 8.86 -18.66 8.83
N ASN A 345 8.43 -17.76 9.70
CA ASN A 345 7.06 -17.25 9.72
C ASN A 345 6.75 -16.35 8.50
N THR A 346 7.75 -15.72 7.87
CA THR A 346 7.54 -14.90 6.65
C THR A 346 7.69 -15.67 5.35
N ASN A 347 8.12 -16.94 5.38
CA ASN A 347 8.29 -17.77 4.20
C ASN A 347 6.93 -18.26 3.64
N LYS A 348 6.61 -17.91 2.39
CA LYS A 348 5.33 -18.25 1.76
C LYS A 348 5.05 -19.76 1.71
N THR A 349 6.05 -20.56 1.37
CA THR A 349 5.91 -22.02 1.25
C THR A 349 5.67 -22.65 2.61
N PHE A 350 6.47 -22.28 3.61
CA PHE A 350 6.32 -22.76 4.98
C PHE A 350 4.93 -22.43 5.53
N ARG A 351 4.47 -21.18 5.38
CA ARG A 351 3.12 -20.77 5.81
C ARG A 351 2.01 -21.59 5.16
N LYS A 352 2.15 -21.90 3.86
CA LYS A 352 1.18 -22.71 3.12
C LYS A 352 1.16 -24.16 3.64
N ILE A 353 2.33 -24.76 3.85
CA ILE A 353 2.47 -26.13 4.39
C ILE A 353 1.86 -26.20 5.80
N MET A 354 2.19 -25.24 6.65
CA MET A 354 1.74 -25.18 8.04
C MET A 354 0.33 -24.61 8.20
N LYS A 355 -0.37 -24.29 7.10
CA LYS A 355 -1.71 -23.68 7.08
C LYS A 355 -1.83 -22.49 8.05
N LEU A 356 -0.80 -21.64 8.10
CA LEU A 356 -0.77 -20.49 9.02
C LEU A 356 -1.81 -19.44 8.60
N PRO A 357 -2.32 -18.64 9.56
CA PRO A 357 -3.28 -17.57 9.28
C PRO A 357 -2.87 -16.67 8.12
N HIS A 358 -3.85 -16.08 7.42
CA HIS A 358 -3.53 -15.15 6.34
C HIS A 358 -2.82 -13.92 6.91
N THR A 359 -1.79 -13.44 6.22
CA THR A 359 -1.07 -12.21 6.56
C THR A 359 -0.66 -11.53 5.27
N SER A 360 -0.81 -10.22 5.19
CA SER A 360 -0.52 -9.49 3.95
C SER A 360 0.96 -9.62 3.54
N THR A 361 1.27 -9.44 2.25
CA THR A 361 2.66 -9.34 1.77
C THR A 361 3.41 -8.19 2.45
N PHE A 362 2.72 -7.06 2.65
CA PHE A 362 3.26 -5.86 3.27
C PHE A 362 3.74 -6.10 4.71
N THR A 363 2.88 -6.68 5.56
CA THR A 363 3.20 -7.01 6.94
C THR A 363 4.36 -8.02 7.02
N ARG A 364 4.34 -9.07 6.17
CA ARG A 364 5.42 -10.07 6.14
C ARG A 364 6.77 -9.47 5.78
N GLU A 365 6.82 -8.53 4.84
CA GLU A 365 8.07 -7.88 4.46
C GLU A 365 8.65 -7.05 5.62
N ARG A 366 7.80 -6.33 6.35
CA ARG A 366 8.21 -5.57 7.53
C ARG A 366 8.63 -6.47 8.68
N MET A 367 7.91 -7.56 8.94
CA MET A 367 8.35 -8.58 9.91
C MET A 367 9.74 -9.14 9.57
N ARG A 368 10.08 -9.27 8.28
CA ARG A 368 11.39 -9.76 7.84
C ARG A 368 12.49 -8.69 7.96
N THR A 369 12.14 -7.44 7.66
CA THR A 369 13.06 -6.30 7.64
C THR A 369 13.38 -5.85 9.07
N TYR A 370 12.34 -5.66 9.88
CA TYR A 370 12.39 -5.24 11.28
C TYR A 370 12.23 -6.43 12.23
N TYR A 371 12.95 -7.52 11.95
CA TYR A 371 12.69 -8.79 12.63
C TYR A 371 12.84 -8.68 14.15
N TYR A 372 13.85 -7.95 14.63
CA TYR A 372 14.14 -7.85 16.06
C TYR A 372 13.07 -7.01 16.76
N SER A 373 12.91 -5.75 16.35
CA SER A 373 11.93 -4.83 16.91
C SER A 373 10.49 -5.29 16.74
N ALA A 374 10.04 -5.62 15.52
CA ALA A 374 8.64 -5.93 15.25
C ALA A 374 8.21 -7.28 15.81
N THR A 375 9.01 -8.33 15.62
CA THR A 375 8.69 -9.67 16.15
C THR A 375 8.82 -9.70 17.67
N GLY A 376 9.88 -9.10 18.22
CA GLY A 376 10.06 -9.01 19.67
C GLY A 376 8.92 -8.24 20.34
N THR A 377 8.46 -7.15 19.72
CA THR A 377 7.29 -6.38 20.21
C THR A 377 6.01 -7.22 20.14
N ALA A 378 5.78 -7.99 19.07
CA ALA A 378 4.64 -8.91 19.00
C ALA A 378 4.67 -9.94 20.14
N VAL A 379 5.85 -10.49 20.46
CA VAL A 379 6.06 -11.38 21.62
C VAL A 379 5.76 -10.68 22.94
N ASN A 380 6.10 -9.40 23.08
CA ASN A 380 5.70 -8.66 24.28
C ASN A 380 4.17 -8.51 24.40
N LEU A 381 3.46 -8.25 23.30
CA LEU A 381 2.03 -7.97 23.31
C LEU A 381 1.13 -9.22 23.43
N ILE A 382 1.55 -10.38 22.92
CA ILE A 382 0.71 -11.60 22.93
C ILE A 382 0.31 -12.05 24.35
N GLY A 383 1.21 -11.86 25.32
CA GLY A 383 0.98 -12.24 26.72
C GLY A 383 0.21 -11.22 27.54
N GLU A 384 -0.04 -10.03 26.99
CA GLU A 384 -0.65 -8.91 27.70
C GLU A 384 -2.17 -9.05 27.85
N SER A 385 -2.68 -8.41 28.89
CA SER A 385 -4.11 -8.39 29.19
C SER A 385 -4.50 -7.03 29.76
N VAL A 386 -5.19 -6.23 28.96
CA VAL A 386 -5.76 -4.95 29.37
C VAL A 386 -7.24 -5.06 29.71
N PHE A 387 -7.77 -6.28 29.88
CA PHE A 387 -9.18 -6.53 30.15
C PHE A 387 -9.73 -5.78 31.38
N ALA A 388 -8.96 -5.73 32.47
CA ALA A 388 -9.35 -4.96 33.66
C ALA A 388 -9.38 -3.45 33.40
N ARG A 389 -8.45 -2.93 32.58
CA ARG A 389 -8.45 -1.52 32.14
C ARG A 389 -9.68 -1.25 31.28
N PHE A 390 -9.95 -2.11 30.29
CA PHE A 390 -11.11 -2.01 29.41
C PHE A 390 -12.45 -1.90 30.17
N LYS A 391 -12.65 -2.73 31.21
CA LYS A 391 -13.86 -2.67 32.04
C LYS A 391 -14.04 -1.35 32.79
N LYS A 392 -12.94 -0.67 33.12
CA LYS A 392 -12.95 0.60 33.86
C LYS A 392 -13.14 1.81 32.95
N ILE A 393 -12.94 1.66 31.64
CA ILE A 393 -13.14 2.74 30.67
C ILE A 393 -14.63 3.10 30.61
N LYS A 394 -14.92 4.39 30.80
CA LYS A 394 -16.26 4.98 30.78
C LYS A 394 -16.64 5.66 29.47
N VAL A 395 -15.66 5.98 28.63
CA VAL A 395 -15.95 6.51 27.29
C VAL A 395 -16.70 5.47 26.47
N PRO A 396 -17.52 5.87 25.48
CA PRO A 396 -18.12 4.94 24.52
C PRO A 396 -17.09 3.99 23.92
N LYS A 397 -17.43 2.70 23.88
CA LYS A 397 -16.58 1.61 23.40
C LYS A 397 -17.29 0.87 22.28
N LYS A 398 -16.57 0.61 21.19
CA LYS A 398 -17.04 -0.20 20.06
C LYS A 398 -16.01 -1.24 19.66
N ILE A 399 -16.45 -2.45 19.34
CA ILE A 399 -15.61 -3.51 18.79
C ILE A 399 -16.18 -3.95 17.45
N ILE A 400 -15.34 -3.96 16.41
CA ILE A 400 -15.69 -4.35 15.06
C ILE A 400 -14.94 -5.62 14.68
N PHE A 401 -15.70 -6.64 14.28
CA PHE A 401 -15.20 -7.96 13.90
C PHE A 401 -15.56 -8.34 12.47
N PHE A 402 -14.80 -9.28 11.92
CA PHE A 402 -15.05 -9.91 10.63
C PHE A 402 -15.03 -11.44 10.82
N LYS A 403 -16.10 -12.13 10.40
CA LYS A 403 -16.26 -13.58 10.66
C LYS A 403 -15.19 -14.42 9.98
N ASP A 404 -14.68 -13.99 8.82
CA ASP A 404 -13.62 -14.68 8.08
C ASP A 404 -12.19 -14.35 8.58
N ASP A 405 -12.02 -13.63 9.69
CA ASP A 405 -10.70 -13.36 10.27
C ASP A 405 -10.01 -14.66 10.74
N THR A 406 -8.81 -14.92 10.22
CA THR A 406 -8.02 -16.11 10.55
C THR A 406 -6.99 -15.89 11.66
N ILE A 407 -6.74 -14.64 12.05
CA ILE A 407 -5.79 -14.26 13.11
C ILE A 407 -6.50 -14.16 14.46
N ILE A 408 -7.67 -13.51 14.49
CA ILE A 408 -8.54 -13.43 15.67
C ILE A 408 -9.91 -14.03 15.30
N PRO A 409 -10.04 -15.38 15.26
CA PRO A 409 -11.24 -16.03 14.77
C PRO A 409 -12.47 -15.68 15.59
N TRP A 410 -13.54 -15.22 14.93
CA TRP A 410 -14.77 -14.80 15.58
C TRP A 410 -15.33 -15.88 16.50
N GLU A 411 -15.37 -17.13 16.04
CA GLU A 411 -15.93 -18.28 16.78
C GLU A 411 -15.25 -18.49 18.14
N ARG A 412 -13.95 -18.18 18.22
CA ARG A 412 -13.17 -18.29 19.46
C ARG A 412 -13.49 -17.19 20.46
N TYR A 413 -13.84 -15.99 19.97
CA TYR A 413 -13.99 -14.80 20.80
C TYR A 413 -15.45 -14.35 20.98
N GLN A 414 -16.40 -14.87 20.21
CA GLN A 414 -17.81 -14.48 20.21
C GLN A 414 -18.39 -14.37 21.63
N ARG A 415 -18.43 -15.50 22.36
CA ARG A 415 -19.00 -15.54 23.73
C ARG A 415 -18.31 -14.60 24.71
N PHE A 416 -17.04 -14.28 24.47
CA PHE A 416 -16.27 -13.36 25.30
C PHE A 416 -16.62 -11.91 24.97
N VAL A 417 -16.69 -11.56 23.69
CA VAL A 417 -16.95 -10.21 23.18
C VAL A 417 -18.41 -9.80 23.41
N GLU A 418 -19.38 -10.70 23.20
CA GLU A 418 -20.81 -10.44 23.43
C GLU A 418 -21.15 -10.16 24.90
N LYS A 419 -20.27 -10.55 25.84
CA LYS A 419 -20.43 -10.27 27.28
C LYS A 419 -19.76 -8.96 27.72
N LEU A 420 -19.14 -8.23 26.79
CA LEU A 420 -18.49 -6.97 27.09
C LEU A 420 -19.51 -5.84 27.09
N ASP A 421 -19.31 -4.89 27.99
CA ASP A 421 -20.02 -3.62 28.01
C ASP A 421 -19.46 -2.69 26.92
N CYS A 422 -19.87 -2.94 25.67
CA CYS A 422 -19.54 -2.14 24.48
C CYS A 422 -20.45 -2.48 23.30
N GLU A 423 -20.55 -1.58 22.33
CA GLU A 423 -21.17 -1.88 21.04
C GLU A 423 -20.32 -2.91 20.28
N VAL A 424 -20.96 -3.92 19.69
CA VAL A 424 -20.29 -4.96 18.89
C VAL A 424 -20.89 -4.98 17.49
N VAL A 425 -20.05 -4.74 16.48
CA VAL A 425 -20.42 -4.80 15.07
C VAL A 425 -19.67 -5.96 14.41
N VAL A 426 -20.39 -6.83 13.69
CA VAL A 426 -19.79 -8.00 13.06
C VAL A 426 -20.14 -8.03 11.57
N PHE A 427 -19.11 -8.04 10.73
CA PHE A 427 -19.25 -8.20 9.29
C PHE A 427 -18.96 -9.64 8.86
N SER A 428 -19.58 -10.09 7.77
CA SER A 428 -19.37 -11.44 7.20
C SER A 428 -17.94 -11.65 6.70
N GLU A 429 -17.43 -10.71 5.92
CA GLU A 429 -16.13 -10.83 5.25
C GLU A 429 -15.29 -9.56 5.25
N GLY A 430 -13.97 -9.75 5.35
CA GLY A 430 -12.94 -8.72 5.35
C GLY A 430 -11.53 -9.25 5.70
N LEU A 431 -11.42 -10.52 6.12
CA LEU A 431 -10.22 -11.12 6.71
C LEU A 431 -9.69 -10.22 7.84
N HIS A 432 -8.37 -10.16 7.98
CA HIS A 432 -7.68 -9.27 8.92
C HIS A 432 -7.14 -8.04 8.19
N ALA A 433 -8.05 -7.22 7.66
CA ALA A 433 -7.75 -6.00 6.87
C ALA A 433 -7.07 -6.24 5.50
N ASP A 434 -7.22 -7.44 4.93
CA ASP A 434 -6.52 -7.84 3.70
C ASP A 434 -7.41 -7.81 2.44
N LYS A 435 -8.75 -7.90 2.60
CA LYS A 435 -9.68 -7.76 1.48
C LYS A 435 -10.07 -6.30 1.26
N ARG A 436 -10.29 -5.90 -0.01
CA ARG A 436 -10.81 -4.55 -0.34
C ARG A 436 -12.12 -4.23 0.40
N ILE A 437 -13.03 -5.21 0.49
CA ILE A 437 -14.35 -5.07 1.13
C ILE A 437 -14.26 -4.70 2.62
N TYR A 438 -13.15 -5.03 3.29
CA TYR A 438 -12.90 -4.65 4.68
C TYR A 438 -13.01 -3.14 4.86
N TRP A 439 -12.27 -2.40 4.02
CA TRP A 439 -12.20 -0.95 4.08
C TRP A 439 -13.52 -0.30 3.63
N GLU A 440 -14.22 -0.88 2.66
CA GLU A 440 -15.53 -0.40 2.23
C GLU A 440 -16.57 -0.51 3.37
N LYS A 441 -16.61 -1.63 4.08
CA LYS A 441 -17.50 -1.83 5.24
C LYS A 441 -17.17 -0.91 6.40
N LEU A 442 -15.88 -0.63 6.64
CA LEU A 442 -15.50 0.36 7.63
C LEU A 442 -15.99 1.76 7.26
N LYS A 443 -15.90 2.18 5.99
CA LYS A 443 -16.40 3.50 5.57
C LYS A 443 -17.87 3.73 5.95
N THR A 444 -18.72 2.71 5.82
CA THR A 444 -20.17 2.85 6.10
C THR A 444 -20.47 3.13 7.57
N LEU A 445 -19.51 2.96 8.48
CA LEU A 445 -19.68 3.27 9.90
C LEU A 445 -19.50 4.75 10.22
N TRP A 446 -18.77 5.49 9.37
CA TRP A 446 -18.48 6.91 9.57
C TRP A 446 -19.15 7.81 8.53
N LEU A 447 -19.26 7.34 7.29
CA LEU A 447 -19.92 8.06 6.22
C LEU A 447 -21.42 7.74 6.29
N LYS A 448 -22.24 8.79 6.36
CA LYS A 448 -23.68 8.69 6.07
C LYS A 448 -23.84 8.39 4.58
N THR A 449 -23.72 7.13 4.17
CA THR A 449 -24.09 6.77 2.79
C THR A 449 -25.61 6.87 2.69
N PRO A 450 -26.18 7.49 1.63
CA PRO A 450 -27.58 7.26 1.29
C PRO A 450 -27.81 5.74 1.20
N LYS A 451 -28.93 5.23 1.71
CA LYS A 451 -29.32 3.83 1.52
C LYS A 451 -29.31 3.54 0.01
N ILE A 452 -28.27 2.86 -0.47
CA ILE A 452 -28.33 2.18 -1.76
C ILE A 452 -28.87 0.80 -1.41
N GLU A 453 -30.19 0.64 -1.56
CA GLU A 453 -30.82 -0.68 -1.56
C GLU A 453 -30.21 -1.48 -2.72
N PHE A 454 -29.38 -2.46 -2.39
CA PHE A 454 -29.06 -3.52 -3.34
C PHE A 454 -30.33 -4.37 -3.46
N GLN A 455 -31.02 -4.29 -4.60
CA GLN A 455 -32.03 -5.29 -4.95
C GLN A 455 -31.35 -6.66 -4.98
N ASP A 456 -31.81 -7.58 -4.13
CA ASP A 456 -31.45 -8.99 -4.22
C ASP A 456 -31.89 -9.51 -5.59
N VAL A 457 -30.94 -9.74 -6.49
CA VAL A 457 -31.20 -10.46 -7.73
C VAL A 457 -31.35 -11.94 -7.37
N SER A 458 -32.59 -12.40 -7.31
CA SER A 458 -32.93 -13.82 -7.23
C SER A 458 -32.36 -14.55 -8.44
N ILE A 459 -31.40 -15.44 -8.21
CA ILE A 459 -30.95 -16.39 -9.23
C ILE A 459 -32.01 -17.47 -9.33
N GLU A 460 -32.83 -17.43 -10.38
CA GLU A 460 -33.62 -18.58 -10.80
C GLU A 460 -32.68 -19.74 -11.11
N LYS A 461 -32.83 -20.83 -10.36
CA LYS A 461 -32.25 -22.12 -10.75
C LYS A 461 -33.10 -22.67 -11.89
N SER A 462 -32.56 -22.66 -13.10
CA SER A 462 -33.12 -23.47 -14.19
C SER A 462 -33.03 -24.96 -13.82
N LYS A 463 -34.15 -25.66 -14.01
CA LYS A 463 -34.34 -27.10 -13.76
C LYS A 463 -33.33 -27.98 -14.49
#